data_AF-A0AAW0YJP5-F1
#
_entry.id   AF-A0AAW0YJP5-F1
#
_cell.length_a   1.000
_cell.length_b   1.000
_cell.length_c   1.000
_cell.angle_alpha   90.00
_cell.angle_beta   90.00
_cell.angle_gamma   90.00
#
_symmetry.space_group_name_H-M   'P 1'
#
loop_
_entity.id
_entity.type
_entity.pdbx_description
1 polymer ?
#
loop_
_entity_poly.entity_id
_entity_poly.type
_entity_poly.pdbx_seq_one_letter_code
_entity_poly.pdbx_strand_id
1 'polypeptide(L)'
;SPLASLDRDAILHIRNYWVDEPAPRGSYKPDFPIEKPPWASIANWRETYQFINDYFKQYPHPGTFMEIGASDGEFESLSLYVEQVLGFRGVLVEPNPEAYTTLRARRRSAYSINACANPSYGHTMNQLWIRDTPKNLPELLYRLQGGNNKLLQYVSMEDRELGRTTPVQCFNAGAMALAALKTNVIDMMIISTHGGEIDILHTI
;
A
#
# COMPACT_ATOMS: atom_id res chain seq x y z
N SER A 1 19.56 -4.22 22.47
CA SER A 1 18.99 -2.92 22.11
C SER A 1 18.07 -3.11 20.93
N PRO A 2 16.95 -2.36 20.81
CA PRO A 2 16.17 -2.37 19.58
C PRO A 2 17.10 -1.98 18.42
N LEU A 3 17.13 -2.79 17.36
CA LEU A 3 17.88 -2.47 16.14
C LEU A 3 17.33 -1.17 15.57
N ALA A 4 18.22 -0.25 15.18
CA ALA A 4 17.80 0.93 14.45
C ALA A 4 17.09 0.49 13.16
N SER A 5 16.02 1.19 12.76
CA SER A 5 15.20 0.84 11.60
C SER A 5 15.99 0.69 10.30
N LEU A 6 17.11 1.40 10.17
CA LEU A 6 18.00 1.36 8.99
C LEU A 6 19.26 0.52 9.23
N ASP A 7 19.31 -0.27 10.30
CA ASP A 7 20.36 -1.25 10.53
C ASP A 7 20.37 -2.29 9.38
N ARG A 8 21.57 -2.72 8.99
CA ARG A 8 21.75 -3.72 7.93
C ARG A 8 21.02 -5.01 8.25
N ASP A 9 21.06 -5.48 9.48
CA ASP A 9 20.45 -6.75 9.87
C ASP A 9 18.92 -6.65 9.87
N ALA A 10 18.38 -5.49 10.26
CA ALA A 10 16.97 -5.15 10.13
C ALA A 10 16.51 -5.19 8.66
N ILE A 11 17.25 -4.54 7.76
CA ILE A 11 16.93 -4.51 6.32
C ILE A 11 17.01 -5.93 5.72
N LEU A 12 18.02 -6.72 6.09
CA LEU A 12 18.15 -8.10 5.63
C LEU A 12 17.01 -8.97 6.15
N HIS A 13 16.59 -8.79 7.40
CA HIS A 13 15.43 -9.49 7.95
C HIS A 13 14.15 -9.16 7.18
N ILE A 14 13.86 -7.88 6.93
CA ILE A 14 12.70 -7.48 6.12
C ILE A 14 12.78 -8.12 4.73
N ARG A 15 13.93 -8.01 4.07
CA ARG A 15 14.13 -8.56 2.71
C ARG A 15 13.89 -10.07 2.65
N ASN A 16 14.38 -10.82 3.63
CA ASN A 16 14.37 -12.28 3.57
C ASN A 16 13.04 -12.90 4.02
N TYR A 17 12.25 -12.19 4.83
CA TYR A 17 11.07 -12.77 5.47
C TYR A 17 9.76 -12.02 5.20
N TRP A 18 9.83 -10.78 4.71
CA TRP A 18 8.66 -9.91 4.57
C TRP A 18 8.48 -9.33 3.17
N VAL A 19 9.53 -9.33 2.36
CA VAL A 19 9.45 -8.91 0.96
C VAL A 19 9.06 -10.10 0.10
N ASP A 20 7.95 -9.92 -0.58
CA ASP A 20 7.48 -10.84 -1.59
C ASP A 20 7.83 -10.36 -3.00
N GLU A 21 8.35 -11.29 -3.80
CA GLU A 21 8.84 -11.01 -5.15
C GLU A 21 7.70 -10.57 -6.10
N PRO A 22 7.99 -9.64 -7.03
CA PRO A 22 7.03 -9.22 -8.04
C PRO A 22 6.73 -10.35 -9.02
N ALA A 23 5.53 -10.36 -9.58
CA ALA A 23 5.26 -11.18 -10.74
C ALA A 23 6.02 -10.64 -11.97
N PRO A 24 6.31 -11.48 -12.98
CA PRO A 24 6.88 -11.01 -14.24
C PRO A 24 6.09 -9.83 -14.82
N ARG A 25 6.78 -8.86 -15.42
CA ARG A 25 6.15 -7.69 -16.06
C ARG A 25 5.03 -8.10 -17.01
N GLY A 26 3.87 -7.45 -16.90
CA GLY A 26 2.68 -7.75 -17.70
C GLY A 26 1.88 -8.98 -17.25
N SER A 27 2.19 -9.55 -16.07
CA SER A 27 1.40 -10.66 -15.51
C SER A 27 -0.01 -10.23 -15.12
N TYR A 28 -0.16 -9.06 -14.51
CA TYR A 28 -1.45 -8.50 -14.19
C TYR A 28 -2.14 -7.99 -15.47
N LYS A 29 -3.39 -8.39 -15.67
CA LYS A 29 -4.21 -8.03 -16.83
C LYS A 29 -5.62 -7.65 -16.32
N PRO A 30 -5.88 -6.35 -16.07
CA PRO A 30 -7.22 -5.92 -15.68
C PRO A 30 -8.21 -6.20 -16.82
N ASP A 31 -9.46 -6.51 -16.46
CA ASP A 31 -10.58 -6.64 -17.38
C ASP A 31 -11.23 -5.28 -17.72
N PHE A 32 -10.63 -4.19 -17.27
CA PHE A 32 -11.02 -2.81 -17.54
C PHE A 32 -9.82 -1.98 -18.03
N PRO A 33 -10.07 -0.86 -18.76
CA PRO A 33 -9.02 0.10 -19.08
C PRO A 33 -8.52 0.81 -17.82
N ILE A 34 -7.21 0.79 -17.57
CA ILE A 34 -6.60 1.39 -16.36
C ILE A 34 -6.86 2.91 -16.29
N GLU A 35 -6.97 3.58 -17.43
CA GLU A 35 -7.26 5.01 -17.55
C GLU A 35 -8.72 5.34 -17.20
N LYS A 36 -9.61 4.34 -17.24
CA LYS A 36 -11.06 4.51 -17.07
C LYS A 36 -11.69 3.29 -16.39
N PRO A 37 -11.30 2.98 -15.14
CA PRO A 37 -11.85 1.86 -14.40
C PRO A 37 -13.32 2.10 -14.03
N PRO A 38 -14.05 1.05 -13.60
CA PRO A 38 -15.46 1.17 -13.18
C PRO A 38 -15.70 2.19 -12.05
N TRP A 39 -14.69 2.45 -11.20
CA TRP A 39 -14.73 3.41 -10.10
C TRP A 39 -14.23 4.81 -10.49
N ALA A 40 -13.98 5.11 -11.77
CA ALA A 40 -13.42 6.38 -12.20
C ALA A 40 -14.34 7.61 -11.97
N SER A 41 -15.53 7.43 -11.38
CA SER A 41 -16.44 8.51 -10.96
C SER A 41 -16.58 8.62 -9.44
N ILE A 42 -15.81 7.85 -8.68
CA ILE A 42 -15.86 7.85 -7.22
C ILE A 42 -14.80 8.79 -6.69
N ALA A 43 -15.20 9.57 -5.68
CA ALA A 43 -14.38 10.62 -5.10
C ALA A 43 -13.75 11.50 -6.21
N ASN A 44 -12.49 11.86 -6.05
CA ASN A 44 -11.71 12.62 -7.03
C ASN A 44 -10.69 11.73 -7.75
N TRP A 45 -11.02 10.44 -7.97
CA TRP A 45 -10.06 9.49 -8.53
C TRP A 45 -9.57 9.94 -9.91
N ARG A 46 -10.48 10.46 -10.76
CA ARG A 46 -10.15 10.88 -12.13
C ARG A 46 -9.18 12.04 -12.16
N GLU A 47 -9.44 13.05 -11.35
CA GLU A 47 -8.62 14.26 -11.23
C GLU A 47 -7.22 13.90 -10.68
N THR A 48 -7.18 13.04 -9.66
CA THR A 48 -5.92 12.57 -9.05
C THR A 48 -5.10 11.75 -10.04
N TYR A 49 -5.75 10.82 -10.73
CA TYR A 49 -5.14 10.03 -11.79
C TYR A 49 -4.58 10.91 -12.91
N GLN A 50 -5.36 11.90 -13.38
CA GLN A 50 -4.92 12.83 -14.44
C GLN A 50 -3.70 13.63 -14.01
N PHE A 51 -3.69 14.14 -12.78
CA PHE A 51 -2.53 14.85 -12.22
C PHE A 51 -1.27 13.98 -12.23
N ILE A 52 -1.34 12.76 -11.69
CA ILE A 52 -0.20 11.82 -11.63
C ILE A 52 0.29 11.52 -13.04
N ASN A 53 -0.64 11.23 -13.95
CA ASN A 53 -0.35 10.94 -15.33
C ASN A 53 0.36 12.10 -16.03
N ASP A 54 -0.15 13.32 -15.91
CA ASP A 54 0.40 14.48 -16.60
C ASP A 54 1.77 14.88 -16.04
N TYR A 55 1.99 14.66 -14.75
CA TYR A 55 3.29 14.84 -14.11
C TYR A 55 4.32 13.81 -14.61
N PHE A 56 4.02 12.51 -14.52
CA PHE A 56 4.99 11.45 -14.78
C PHE A 56 5.13 11.07 -16.27
N LYS A 57 4.20 11.45 -17.14
CA LYS A 57 4.40 11.32 -18.60
C LYS A 57 5.59 12.12 -19.12
N GLN A 58 5.93 13.21 -18.43
CA GLN A 58 7.07 14.06 -18.76
C GLN A 58 8.36 13.58 -18.10
N TYR A 59 8.29 12.54 -17.24
CA TYR A 59 9.45 12.02 -16.55
C TYR A 59 10.38 11.30 -17.54
N PRO A 60 11.69 11.60 -17.55
CA PRO A 60 12.61 11.14 -18.59
C PRO A 60 12.87 9.63 -18.57
N HIS A 61 12.55 8.95 -17.47
CA HIS A 61 12.77 7.52 -17.28
C HIS A 61 11.79 6.96 -16.23
N PRO A 62 11.46 5.65 -16.28
CA PRO A 62 10.65 5.01 -15.26
C PRO A 62 11.27 5.18 -13.88
N GLY A 63 10.48 5.68 -12.93
CA GLY A 63 10.89 5.88 -11.54
C GLY A 63 10.57 4.70 -10.64
N THR A 64 10.56 5.00 -9.35
CA THR A 64 10.21 4.11 -8.26
C THR A 64 9.01 4.62 -7.49
N PHE A 65 8.19 3.72 -6.97
CA PHE A 65 7.07 4.10 -6.11
C PHE A 65 6.98 3.25 -4.85
N MET A 66 6.32 3.80 -3.84
CA MET A 66 5.88 3.08 -2.66
C MET A 66 4.42 3.43 -2.38
N GLU A 67 3.57 2.42 -2.24
CA GLU A 67 2.17 2.59 -1.87
C GLU A 67 1.89 1.92 -0.54
N ILE A 68 1.52 2.71 0.47
CA ILE A 68 1.20 2.26 1.83
C ILE A 68 -0.32 2.31 2.01
N GLY A 69 -0.90 1.18 2.42
CA GLY A 69 -2.35 0.98 2.37
C GLY A 69 -2.81 0.56 0.98
N ALA A 70 -2.08 -0.38 0.37
CA ALA A 70 -2.33 -0.82 -1.00
C ALA A 70 -3.62 -1.66 -1.16
N SER A 71 -4.28 -2.04 -0.07
CA SER A 71 -5.57 -2.74 -0.05
C SER A 71 -5.55 -4.00 -0.92
N ASP A 72 -6.47 -4.14 -1.87
CA ASP A 72 -6.56 -5.27 -2.80
C ASP A 72 -5.60 -5.16 -4.01
N GLY A 73 -4.76 -4.13 -4.05
CA GLY A 73 -3.76 -3.86 -5.09
C GLY A 73 -4.32 -3.30 -6.40
N GLU A 74 -5.63 -3.03 -6.49
CA GLU A 74 -6.31 -2.70 -7.74
C GLU A 74 -7.33 -1.55 -7.58
N PHE A 75 -8.26 -1.66 -6.64
CA PHE A 75 -9.30 -0.67 -6.39
C PHE A 75 -8.69 0.65 -5.98
N GLU A 76 -9.01 1.73 -6.70
CA GLU A 76 -8.51 3.09 -6.42
C GLU A 76 -6.98 3.24 -6.36
N SER A 77 -6.20 2.20 -6.66
CA SER A 77 -4.73 2.18 -6.57
C SER A 77 -4.12 3.19 -7.54
N LEU A 78 -3.46 4.21 -6.99
CA LEU A 78 -2.84 5.28 -7.76
C LEU A 78 -1.48 4.87 -8.35
N SER A 79 -0.86 3.80 -7.85
CA SER A 79 0.40 3.28 -8.39
C SER A 79 0.22 2.40 -9.63
N LEU A 80 -1.00 1.93 -9.90
CA LEU A 80 -1.23 0.90 -10.90
C LEU A 80 -0.88 1.39 -12.31
N TYR A 81 -1.23 2.65 -12.61
CA TYR A 81 -0.93 3.26 -13.89
C TYR A 81 0.57 3.45 -14.12
N VAL A 82 1.28 4.06 -13.16
CA VAL A 82 2.71 4.34 -13.30
C VAL A 82 3.51 3.04 -13.41
N GLU A 83 3.07 1.98 -12.74
CA GLU A 83 3.65 0.65 -12.88
C GLU A 83 3.40 0.05 -14.27
N GLN A 84 2.13 -0.11 -14.67
CA GLN A 84 1.76 -0.86 -15.87
C GLN A 84 2.09 -0.11 -17.17
N VAL A 85 1.92 1.21 -17.17
CA VAL A 85 2.00 2.04 -18.37
C VAL A 85 3.32 2.80 -18.46
N LEU A 86 3.81 3.34 -17.35
CA LEU A 86 5.07 4.10 -17.33
C LEU A 86 6.28 3.24 -16.93
N GLY A 87 6.07 1.97 -16.58
CA GLY A 87 7.13 1.00 -16.28
C GLY A 87 7.82 1.20 -14.94
N PHE A 88 7.22 1.96 -14.02
CA PHE A 88 7.79 2.20 -12.70
C PHE A 88 7.94 0.89 -11.92
N ARG A 89 8.96 0.81 -11.08
CA ARG A 89 9.19 -0.32 -10.18
C ARG A 89 8.86 0.10 -8.76
N GLY A 90 7.98 -0.62 -8.06
CA GLY A 90 7.60 -0.20 -6.72
C GLY A 90 7.39 -1.33 -5.73
N VAL A 91 6.94 -0.93 -4.55
CA VAL A 91 6.55 -1.81 -3.45
C VAL A 91 5.16 -1.43 -2.94
N LEU A 92 4.31 -2.43 -2.77
CA LEU A 92 2.97 -2.33 -2.22
C LEU A 92 2.97 -2.82 -0.76
N VAL A 93 2.46 -2.01 0.16
CA VAL A 93 2.43 -2.33 1.59
C VAL A 93 0.98 -2.36 2.06
N GLU A 94 0.54 -3.49 2.58
CA GLU A 94 -0.82 -3.66 3.09
C GLU A 94 -0.82 -4.48 4.39
N PRO A 95 -1.28 -3.93 5.52
CA PRO A 95 -1.26 -4.62 6.79
C PRO A 95 -2.39 -5.64 6.99
N ASN A 96 -3.53 -5.51 6.31
CA ASN A 96 -4.64 -6.45 6.44
C ASN A 96 -4.30 -7.76 5.69
N PRO A 97 -4.17 -8.91 6.37
CA PRO A 97 -3.77 -10.15 5.72
C PRO A 97 -4.75 -10.65 4.65
N GLU A 98 -6.05 -10.38 4.79
CA GLU A 98 -7.07 -10.76 3.82
C GLU A 98 -6.97 -9.90 2.54
N ALA A 99 -6.83 -8.58 2.71
CA ALA A 99 -6.60 -7.66 1.59
C ALA A 99 -5.26 -7.96 0.89
N TYR A 100 -4.20 -8.20 1.67
CA TYR A 100 -2.89 -8.58 1.16
C TYR A 100 -2.93 -9.85 0.31
N THR A 101 -3.70 -10.86 0.73
CA THR A 101 -3.88 -12.09 -0.06
C THR A 101 -4.51 -11.78 -1.42
N THR A 102 -5.51 -10.89 -1.44
CA THR A 102 -6.15 -10.44 -2.68
C THR A 102 -5.18 -9.65 -3.56
N LEU A 103 -4.39 -8.76 -2.98
CA LEU A 103 -3.33 -8.00 -3.64
C LEU A 103 -2.32 -8.92 -4.33
N ARG A 104 -1.85 -9.98 -3.65
CA ARG A 104 -0.92 -10.96 -4.23
C ARG A 104 -1.54 -11.72 -5.39
N ALA A 105 -2.83 -12.04 -5.30
CA ALA A 105 -3.57 -12.71 -6.36
C ALA A 105 -3.69 -11.87 -7.63
N ARG A 106 -3.60 -10.53 -7.54
CA ARG A 106 -3.52 -9.65 -8.72
C ARG A 106 -2.25 -9.86 -9.54
N ARG A 107 -1.18 -10.42 -8.95
CA ARG A 107 0.10 -10.65 -9.66
C ARG A 107 0.66 -9.37 -10.29
N ARG A 108 0.67 -8.29 -9.53
CA ARG A 108 1.37 -7.06 -9.91
C ARG A 108 2.88 -7.30 -9.99
N SER A 109 3.55 -6.47 -10.77
CA SER A 109 5.00 -6.49 -11.02
C SER A 109 5.78 -5.59 -10.05
N ALA A 110 5.13 -5.19 -8.96
CA ALA A 110 5.69 -4.54 -7.80
C ALA A 110 6.01 -5.58 -6.71
N TYR A 111 7.03 -5.31 -5.91
CA TYR A 111 7.23 -6.04 -4.66
C TYR A 111 6.04 -5.82 -3.75
N SER A 112 5.87 -6.67 -2.75
CA SER A 112 4.79 -6.48 -1.77
C SER A 112 5.23 -6.89 -0.38
N ILE A 113 4.66 -6.25 0.64
CA ILE A 113 4.97 -6.48 2.06
C ILE A 113 3.67 -6.50 2.86
N ASN A 114 3.43 -7.59 3.61
CA ASN A 114 2.31 -7.69 4.55
C ASN A 114 2.71 -7.08 5.90
N ALA A 115 2.66 -5.75 5.97
CA ALA A 115 3.03 -5.00 7.16
C ALA A 115 2.33 -3.64 7.15
N CYS A 116 2.35 -2.95 8.29
CA CYS A 116 2.00 -1.54 8.37
C CYS A 116 3.26 -0.66 8.29
N ALA A 117 3.09 0.60 7.93
CA ALA A 117 4.13 1.61 8.12
C ALA A 117 3.99 2.22 9.52
N ASN A 118 5.08 2.32 10.27
CA ASN A 118 5.09 2.98 11.57
C ASN A 118 6.22 4.02 11.63
N PRO A 119 5.97 5.16 12.32
CA PRO A 119 6.96 6.21 12.45
C PRO A 119 8.16 5.93 13.35
N SER A 120 8.07 4.90 14.18
CA SER A 120 9.08 4.62 15.17
C SER A 120 10.38 4.16 14.52
N TYR A 121 11.51 4.50 15.16
CA TYR A 121 12.87 4.09 14.77
C TYR A 121 13.13 2.58 14.84
N GLY A 122 12.11 1.73 14.96
CA GLY A 122 12.25 0.28 15.11
C GLY A 122 11.02 -0.51 14.67
N HIS A 123 11.19 -1.82 14.63
CA HIS A 123 10.14 -2.78 14.26
C HIS A 123 9.16 -2.93 15.42
N THR A 124 7.86 -2.77 15.16
CA THR A 124 6.83 -2.82 16.20
C THR A 124 5.66 -3.71 15.79
N MET A 125 5.00 -4.31 16.78
CA MET A 125 3.70 -4.93 16.60
C MET A 125 2.62 -3.92 17.02
N ASN A 126 1.65 -3.67 16.15
CA ASN A 126 0.51 -2.81 16.45
C ASN A 126 -0.81 -3.55 16.23
N GLN A 127 -1.90 -2.99 16.74
CA GLN A 127 -3.24 -3.49 16.46
C GLN A 127 -3.79 -2.78 15.23
N LEU A 128 -4.13 -3.54 14.19
CA LEU A 128 -4.91 -3.07 13.06
C LEU A 128 -6.38 -3.29 13.36
N TRP A 129 -7.19 -2.26 13.20
CA TRP A 129 -8.65 -2.38 13.18
C TRP A 129 -9.13 -2.60 11.75
N ILE A 130 -9.94 -3.64 11.56
CA ILE A 130 -10.53 -4.05 10.30
C ILE A 130 -12.04 -3.90 10.41
N ARG A 131 -12.64 -3.14 9.50
CA ARG A 131 -14.08 -2.92 9.47
C ARG A 131 -14.82 -4.19 9.08
N ASP A 132 -15.84 -4.55 9.85
CA ASP A 132 -16.73 -5.65 9.47
C ASP A 132 -17.64 -5.18 8.33
N THR A 133 -17.48 -5.81 7.17
CA THR A 133 -18.23 -5.44 5.95
C THR A 133 -19.28 -6.50 5.62
N PRO A 134 -20.58 -6.13 5.53
CA PRO A 134 -21.62 -7.07 5.15
C PRO A 134 -21.39 -7.65 3.76
N LYS A 135 -21.49 -8.98 3.63
CA LYS A 135 -21.24 -9.70 2.36
C LYS A 135 -22.28 -9.46 1.27
N ASN A 136 -23.44 -8.90 1.62
CA ASN A 136 -24.55 -8.63 0.71
C ASN A 136 -24.53 -7.20 0.14
N LEU A 137 -23.46 -6.43 0.37
CA LEU A 137 -23.30 -5.12 -0.24
C LEU A 137 -23.04 -5.25 -1.74
N PRO A 138 -23.49 -4.27 -2.56
CA PRO A 138 -23.02 -4.12 -3.92
C PRO A 138 -21.48 -4.08 -3.96
N GLU A 139 -20.87 -4.71 -4.97
CA GLU A 139 -19.41 -4.88 -5.10
C GLU A 139 -18.62 -3.60 -4.80
N LEU A 140 -19.09 -2.48 -5.36
CA LEU A 140 -18.43 -1.19 -5.18
C LEU A 140 -18.43 -0.72 -3.72
N LEU A 141 -19.56 -0.86 -3.03
CA LEU A 141 -19.66 -0.52 -1.62
C LEU A 141 -18.90 -1.50 -0.73
N TYR A 142 -18.86 -2.78 -1.13
CA TYR A 142 -18.06 -3.79 -0.44
C TYR A 142 -16.57 -3.43 -0.46
N ARG A 143 -16.02 -3.08 -1.64
CA ARG A 143 -14.61 -2.67 -1.79
C ARG A 143 -14.30 -1.37 -1.05
N LEU A 144 -15.18 -0.37 -1.13
CA LEU A 144 -15.03 0.90 -0.41
C LEU A 144 -14.99 0.70 1.11
N GLN A 145 -15.88 -0.13 1.67
CA GLN A 145 -15.90 -0.37 3.11
C GLN A 145 -14.76 -1.28 3.57
N GLY A 146 -14.41 -2.31 2.78
CA GLY A 146 -13.34 -3.25 3.10
C GLY A 146 -11.94 -2.62 3.08
N GLY A 147 -11.77 -1.52 2.35
CA GLY A 147 -10.53 -0.73 2.33
C GLY A 147 -10.32 0.17 3.56
N ASN A 148 -11.36 0.41 4.37
CA ASN A 148 -11.30 1.34 5.51
C ASN A 148 -10.71 0.67 6.77
N ASN A 149 -9.48 0.18 6.64
CA ASN A 149 -8.70 -0.39 7.74
C ASN A 149 -7.71 0.66 8.26
N LYS A 150 -7.49 0.72 9.57
CA LYS A 150 -6.55 1.68 10.16
C LYS A 150 -5.96 1.14 11.46
N LEU A 151 -4.78 1.63 11.86
CA LEU A 151 -4.24 1.27 13.17
C LEU A 151 -5.19 1.71 14.28
N LEU A 152 -5.36 0.88 15.31
CA LEU A 152 -6.34 1.06 16.38
C LEU A 152 -6.24 2.44 17.07
N GLN A 153 -5.03 2.99 17.15
CA GLN A 153 -4.78 4.33 17.71
C GLN A 153 -5.44 5.46 16.92
N TYR A 154 -5.77 5.25 15.65
CA TYR A 154 -6.46 6.21 14.77
C TYR A 154 -7.96 5.91 14.61
N VAL A 155 -8.49 4.92 15.33
CA VAL A 155 -9.93 4.59 15.31
C VAL A 155 -10.64 5.40 16.39
N SER A 156 -11.72 6.08 16.00
CA SER A 156 -12.63 6.77 16.92
C SER A 156 -13.22 5.78 17.94
N MET A 157 -13.67 6.24 19.10
CA MET A 157 -14.26 5.32 20.08
C MET A 157 -15.55 4.69 19.54
N GLU A 158 -16.30 5.45 18.77
CA GLU A 158 -17.59 5.11 18.17
C GLU A 158 -17.45 4.01 17.11
N ASP A 159 -16.35 4.01 16.35
CA ASP A 159 -16.13 3.03 15.27
C ASP A 159 -15.58 1.70 15.76
N ARG A 160 -15.03 1.59 16.98
CA ARG A 160 -14.34 0.38 17.45
C ARG A 160 -15.21 -0.87 17.41
N GLU A 161 -16.48 -0.74 17.78
CA GLU A 161 -17.47 -1.83 17.80
C GLU A 161 -17.92 -2.26 16.39
N LEU A 162 -17.60 -1.49 15.34
CA LEU A 162 -17.98 -1.78 13.95
C LEU A 162 -16.96 -2.66 13.22
N GLY A 163 -16.05 -3.28 13.96
CA GLY A 163 -14.99 -4.09 13.40
C GLY A 163 -14.25 -4.90 14.44
N ARG A 164 -13.16 -5.51 13.99
CA ARG A 164 -12.32 -6.39 14.78
C ARG A 164 -10.88 -5.92 14.75
N THR A 165 -10.09 -6.38 15.71
CA THR A 165 -8.66 -6.08 15.76
C THR A 165 -7.83 -7.31 15.44
N THR A 166 -6.69 -7.10 14.79
CA THR A 166 -5.67 -8.13 14.56
C THR A 166 -4.29 -7.52 14.78
N PRO A 167 -3.35 -8.25 15.41
CA PRO A 167 -1.97 -7.80 15.50
C PRO A 167 -1.33 -7.82 14.11
N VAL A 168 -0.57 -6.78 13.79
CA VAL A 168 0.18 -6.65 12.54
C VAL A 168 1.60 -6.17 12.83
N GLN A 169 2.55 -6.67 12.04
CA GLN A 169 3.92 -6.19 12.06
C GLN A 169 4.00 -4.85 11.35
N CYS A 170 4.81 -3.96 11.89
CA CYS A 170 5.05 -2.65 11.30
C CYS A 170 6.53 -2.35 11.17
N PHE A 171 6.87 -1.65 10.09
CA PHE A 171 8.23 -1.27 9.74
C PHE A 171 8.32 0.21 9.36
N ASN A 172 9.54 0.75 9.42
CA ASN A 172 9.83 2.05 8.85
C ASN A 172 9.74 1.98 7.31
N ALA A 173 9.19 3.03 6.69
CA ALA A 173 9.00 3.08 5.24
C ALA A 173 10.32 2.99 4.46
N GLY A 174 11.35 3.72 4.88
CA GLY A 174 12.68 3.68 4.28
C GLY A 174 13.35 2.30 4.38
N ALA A 175 13.16 1.60 5.50
CA ALA A 175 13.66 0.23 5.67
C ALA A 175 12.99 -0.76 4.69
N MET A 176 11.67 -0.65 4.51
CA MET A 176 10.92 -1.43 3.52
C MET A 176 11.35 -1.12 2.08
N ALA A 177 11.55 0.15 1.75
CA ALA A 177 12.06 0.57 0.45
C ALA A 177 13.46 0.00 0.17
N LEU A 178 14.39 0.10 1.12
CA LEU A 178 15.73 -0.48 1.00
C LEU A 178 15.71 -2.02 0.89
N ALA A 179 14.80 -2.66 1.63
CA ALA A 179 14.64 -4.11 1.59
C ALA A 179 14.17 -4.58 0.19
N ALA A 180 13.11 -3.96 -0.34
CA ALA A 180 12.48 -4.35 -1.60
C ALA A 180 13.18 -3.81 -2.86
N LEU A 181 13.47 -2.50 -2.88
CA LEU A 181 13.95 -1.81 -4.08
C LEU A 181 15.46 -1.63 -4.12
N LYS A 182 16.16 -1.91 -3.00
CA LYS A 182 17.59 -1.66 -2.78
C LYS A 182 17.96 -0.17 -2.87
N THR A 183 16.99 0.72 -2.64
CA THR A 183 17.14 2.18 -2.60
C THR A 183 16.10 2.77 -1.65
N ASN A 184 16.41 3.92 -1.05
CA ASN A 184 15.46 4.75 -0.31
C ASN A 184 15.00 5.98 -1.11
N VAL A 185 15.50 6.16 -2.33
CA VAL A 185 14.98 7.15 -3.27
C VAL A 185 13.67 6.62 -3.83
N ILE A 186 12.57 7.30 -3.54
CA ILE A 186 11.20 7.00 -3.99
C ILE A 186 10.68 8.21 -4.76
N ASP A 187 10.42 8.04 -6.06
CA ASP A 187 9.96 9.14 -6.93
C ASP A 187 8.47 9.47 -6.72
N MET A 188 7.69 8.48 -6.28
CA MET A 188 6.27 8.64 -5.96
C MET A 188 5.89 7.86 -4.70
N MET A 189 5.42 8.56 -3.68
CA MET A 189 4.91 7.93 -2.46
C MET A 189 3.39 8.15 -2.34
N ILE A 190 2.65 7.07 -2.14
CA ILE A 190 1.21 7.07 -1.91
C ILE A 190 0.99 6.56 -0.49
N ILE A 191 0.23 7.32 0.31
CA ILE A 191 -0.13 6.94 1.69
C ILE A 191 -1.64 7.01 1.79
N SER A 192 -2.28 5.85 1.95
CA SER A 192 -3.74 5.67 1.95
C SER A 192 -4.16 4.79 3.14
N THR A 193 -3.80 5.21 4.36
CA THR A 193 -3.97 4.41 5.59
C THR A 193 -5.25 4.73 6.37
N HIS A 194 -6.11 5.61 5.84
CA HIS A 194 -7.36 6.07 6.47
C HIS A 194 -7.16 6.60 7.90
N GLY A 195 -5.96 7.13 8.18
CA GLY A 195 -5.44 7.58 9.46
C GLY A 195 -3.92 7.32 9.61
N GLY A 196 -3.22 8.22 10.31
CA GLY A 196 -1.78 8.10 10.59
C GLY A 196 -0.84 8.58 9.48
N GLU A 197 -1.38 9.18 8.42
CA GLU A 197 -0.61 9.64 7.25
C GLU A 197 0.49 10.64 7.64
N ILE A 198 0.17 11.61 8.50
CA ILE A 198 1.13 12.61 8.99
C ILE A 198 2.27 11.96 9.76
N ASP A 199 1.97 10.97 10.57
CA ASP A 199 2.99 10.27 11.36
C ASP A 199 3.95 9.53 10.43
N ILE A 200 3.43 8.83 9.41
CA ILE A 200 4.25 8.17 8.39
C ILE A 200 5.14 9.20 7.65
N LEU A 201 4.59 10.38 7.30
CA LEU A 201 5.34 11.44 6.61
C LEU A 201 6.52 11.99 7.44
N HIS A 202 6.44 11.99 8.77
CA HIS A 202 7.55 12.48 9.60
C HIS A 202 8.78 11.56 9.64
N THR A 203 8.78 10.47 8.86
CA THR A 203 9.69 9.32 9.08
C THR A 203 10.49 8.94 7.86
N ILE A 204 10.29 9.72 6.81
CA ILE A 204 10.91 9.67 5.49
C ILE A 204 11.84 10.87 5.31
#